data_AF-A0A9Q9DNW7-F1
#
_entry.id   AF-A0A9Q9DNW7-F1
#
_cell.length_a   1.000
_cell.length_b   1.000
_cell.length_c   1.000
_cell.angle_alpha   90.00
_cell.angle_beta   90.00
_cell.angle_gamma   90.00
#
_symmetry.space_group_name_H-M   'P 1'
#
loop_
_entity.id
_entity.type
_entity.pdbx_description
1 polymer ?
#
loop_
_entity_poly.entity_id
_entity_poly.type
_entity_poly.pdbx_seq_one_letter_code
_entity_poly.pdbx_strand_id
1 'polypeptide(L)'
;MLAAPNTLPFAPGGDAVLHYCRRRPPEDPLAFKLHRRNRFRFLRPGSPGKRSRPANKRGDRRLSSNLDRLEHTFPVSPANLATSLCLSAPKVLSSPRASMRLFNRKGSKPQVSPGTSQPNSSNGSLRSPGPTPNGSRPTSFPDIPLPKAPDPSLDPAGYLRSIHAVRERSRLVFEKAKKNQLKHFTVDMSKFGDAASFVVSIIKRDYAPDYASIPPHGRWQHFDVGGRPRIDQLMASWPSTVDNQERTRRLLDLFLVSVLLDAGAGTKWQYKSKESGKVYRRSEGLAVASLEMFKAGVFSSDPKEPYQVDSAGLKKLDVNAVARGLQVSASNPIDGLEGRTSLLLRLGEALQNQEVFGLEARPGNMLDYLLSHPTTQASSVPIIPLPTLWNTLMDSLTPIWPASRTQIDGVPMGDAWPCSVMPSHPTHPWENIVPFHKLTQWLAYSLMVPMTKLLHVHFAGAELLTGLPEYRNGGLFIDVGVLTLKSEDAQRGLEQYQANAQQKGQPSMEVVPMFTADDDVIVEWRAATVGLLDELLVEVNKLLRLSGPDKLTLAQMLEAGSWKGGREIAEVSRPNTKEPPIMILSDGTVF
;
A
#
# COMPACT_ATOMS: atom_id res chain seq x y z
N MET A 1 16.52 1.78 -55.45
CA MET A 1 15.73 2.24 -56.61
C MET A 1 15.14 1.03 -57.30
N LEU A 2 13.81 1.01 -57.51
CA LEU A 2 13.07 0.27 -58.53
C LEU A 2 11.62 0.78 -58.46
N ALA A 3 10.87 0.79 -59.57
CA ALA A 3 9.69 1.65 -59.69
C ALA A 3 8.51 1.04 -60.46
N ALA A 4 7.32 1.37 -59.93
CA ALA A 4 6.06 1.62 -60.64
C ALA A 4 5.29 0.42 -61.29
N PRO A 5 3.96 0.58 -61.54
CA PRO A 5 3.03 -0.56 -61.60
C PRO A 5 2.09 -0.59 -62.83
N ASN A 6 1.18 -1.58 -62.86
CA ASN A 6 -0.02 -1.68 -63.71
C ASN A 6 -0.88 -2.88 -63.23
N THR A 7 -2.19 -3.03 -63.46
CA THR A 7 -3.38 -2.13 -63.46
C THR A 7 -4.66 -3.03 -63.36
N LEU A 8 -5.84 -2.45 -63.10
CA LEU A 8 -7.17 -3.11 -63.06
C LEU A 8 -7.82 -3.12 -64.49
N PRO A 9 -9.10 -3.55 -64.76
CA PRO A 9 -10.22 -3.98 -63.88
C PRO A 9 -11.10 -5.17 -64.41
N PHE A 10 -12.16 -5.56 -63.67
CA PHE A 10 -13.59 -5.50 -64.09
C PHE A 10 -14.59 -6.07 -63.05
N ALA A 11 -15.89 -5.78 -63.23
CA ALA A 11 -17.10 -6.19 -62.45
C ALA A 11 -18.26 -6.45 -63.48
N PRO A 12 -19.59 -6.58 -63.19
CA PRO A 12 -20.36 -6.38 -61.95
C PRO A 12 -21.55 -7.37 -61.68
N GLY A 13 -22.42 -7.05 -60.71
CA GLY A 13 -23.77 -7.64 -60.49
C GLY A 13 -23.96 -8.29 -59.11
N GLY A 14 -25.11 -8.19 -58.41
CA GLY A 14 -26.35 -7.43 -58.68
C GLY A 14 -27.41 -7.58 -57.56
N ASP A 15 -28.45 -6.74 -57.60
CA ASP A 15 -29.74 -6.76 -56.86
C ASP A 15 -29.81 -6.58 -55.32
N ALA A 16 -30.96 -6.04 -54.89
CA ALA A 16 -31.30 -5.70 -53.49
C ALA A 16 -32.82 -5.70 -53.25
N VAL A 17 -33.28 -6.03 -52.03
CA VAL A 17 -34.69 -5.94 -51.59
C VAL A 17 -34.76 -5.42 -50.14
N LEU A 18 -35.84 -4.71 -49.78
CA LEU A 18 -35.97 -3.90 -48.56
C LEU A 18 -36.68 -4.56 -47.37
N HIS A 19 -36.31 -4.07 -46.17
CA HIS A 19 -37.08 -3.94 -44.92
C HIS A 19 -37.96 -5.09 -44.38
N TYR A 20 -37.67 -5.48 -43.13
CA TYR A 20 -38.61 -5.19 -42.04
C TYR A 20 -37.91 -4.91 -40.70
N CYS A 21 -38.49 -4.02 -39.88
CA CYS A 21 -37.94 -3.67 -38.56
C CYS A 21 -38.62 -4.45 -37.43
N ARG A 22 -37.83 -5.06 -36.52
CA ARG A 22 -38.24 -5.32 -35.13
C ARG A 22 -37.02 -5.38 -34.21
N ARG A 23 -36.99 -4.52 -33.18
CA ARG A 23 -35.93 -4.51 -32.17
C ARG A 23 -36.07 -5.71 -31.23
N ARG A 24 -34.94 -6.35 -30.90
CA ARG A 24 -34.72 -7.04 -29.62
C ARG A 24 -33.50 -6.39 -28.95
N PRO A 25 -33.43 -6.31 -27.61
CA PRO A 25 -32.20 -5.90 -26.94
C PRO A 25 -31.12 -6.99 -27.11
N PRO A 26 -29.81 -6.64 -27.09
CA PRO A 26 -28.74 -7.62 -26.95
C PRO A 26 -28.78 -8.26 -25.56
N GLU A 27 -28.39 -9.53 -25.47
CA GLU A 27 -28.30 -10.27 -24.20
C GLU A 27 -27.01 -9.91 -23.43
N ASP A 28 -27.06 -10.05 -22.11
CA ASP A 28 -25.99 -9.69 -21.17
C ASP A 28 -24.88 -10.77 -21.10
N PRO A 29 -23.64 -10.48 -21.52
CA PRO A 29 -22.57 -11.46 -21.55
C PRO A 29 -21.63 -11.34 -20.33
N LEU A 30 -21.84 -12.17 -19.30
CA LEU A 30 -20.82 -13.02 -18.62
C LEU A 30 -21.26 -13.49 -17.20
N ALA A 31 -22.09 -14.52 -17.13
CA ALA A 31 -22.27 -15.30 -15.91
C ALA A 31 -21.17 -16.37 -15.78
N PHE A 32 -20.09 -16.07 -15.05
CA PHE A 32 -18.97 -17.00 -14.79
C PHE A 32 -19.41 -18.25 -13.98
N LYS A 33 -19.78 -19.33 -14.67
CA LYS A 33 -20.12 -20.63 -14.06
C LYS A 33 -18.90 -21.53 -13.91
N LEU A 34 -18.13 -21.37 -12.82
CA LEU A 34 -17.11 -22.35 -12.43
C LEU A 34 -17.74 -23.75 -12.23
N HIS A 35 -17.37 -24.71 -13.07
CA HIS A 35 -17.74 -26.12 -12.90
C HIS A 35 -16.59 -26.90 -12.25
N ARG A 36 -16.65 -27.10 -10.92
CA ARG A 36 -15.81 -28.08 -10.22
C ARG A 36 -16.60 -29.36 -9.92
N ARG A 37 -16.29 -30.45 -10.64
CA ARG A 37 -16.72 -31.81 -10.29
C ARG A 37 -15.71 -32.46 -9.35
N ASN A 38 -15.86 -32.28 -8.03
CA ASN A 38 -15.19 -33.12 -7.03
C ASN A 38 -16.19 -34.08 -6.38
N ARG A 39 -16.07 -35.39 -6.66
CA ARG A 39 -16.84 -36.44 -6.00
C ARG A 39 -16.07 -36.96 -4.78
N PHE A 40 -16.39 -36.48 -3.58
CA PHE A 40 -15.99 -37.15 -2.34
C PHE A 40 -17.15 -38.03 -1.83
N ARG A 41 -16.88 -39.34 -1.68
CA ARG A 41 -17.79 -40.28 -1.02
C ARG A 41 -17.63 -40.14 0.50
N PHE A 42 -18.70 -39.75 1.19
CA PHE A 42 -18.76 -39.92 2.65
C PHE A 42 -18.97 -41.41 2.99
N LEU A 43 -18.05 -41.98 3.78
CA LEU A 43 -18.29 -43.21 4.54
C LEU A 43 -18.82 -42.82 5.93
N ARG A 44 -19.88 -43.50 6.38
CA ARG A 44 -20.41 -43.32 7.75
C ARG A 44 -19.63 -44.19 8.75
N PRO A 45 -19.23 -43.66 9.92
CA PRO A 45 -18.84 -44.50 11.05
C PRO A 45 -20.02 -45.34 11.55
N GLY A 46 -19.77 -46.60 11.91
CA GLY A 46 -20.76 -47.50 12.51
C GLY A 46 -20.85 -47.35 14.04
N SER A 47 -21.99 -47.77 14.61
CA SER A 47 -22.22 -47.75 16.06
C SER A 47 -21.56 -48.95 16.77
N PRO A 48 -20.85 -48.76 17.90
CA PRO A 48 -20.46 -49.86 18.79
C PRO A 48 -21.56 -50.18 19.82
N GLY A 49 -21.75 -51.46 20.12
CA GLY A 49 -22.81 -51.95 21.03
C GLY A 49 -22.33 -52.30 22.44
N LYS A 50 -23.25 -52.17 23.40
CA LYS A 50 -23.38 -52.86 24.71
C LYS A 50 -22.13 -53.49 25.37
N ARG A 51 -21.70 -52.84 26.47
CA ARG A 51 -21.35 -53.40 27.80
C ARG A 51 -20.66 -54.77 27.90
N SER A 52 -19.47 -54.77 28.52
CA SER A 52 -19.09 -55.76 29.55
C SER A 52 -18.13 -55.16 30.61
N ARG A 53 -18.09 -55.78 31.80
CA ARG A 53 -17.21 -55.57 32.98
C ARG A 53 -17.05 -56.98 33.62
N PRO A 54 -15.95 -57.35 34.32
CA PRO A 54 -15.29 -56.62 35.43
C PRO A 54 -13.74 -56.54 35.21
N ALA A 55 -12.78 -56.45 36.16
CA ALA A 55 -12.81 -56.51 37.64
C ALA A 55 -11.66 -55.73 38.37
N ASN A 56 -12.07 -54.93 39.36
CA ASN A 56 -11.54 -54.82 40.73
C ASN A 56 -10.03 -55.06 41.06
N LYS A 57 -9.32 -53.98 41.48
CA LYS A 57 -8.35 -53.85 42.61
C LYS A 57 -8.03 -52.33 42.74
N ARG A 58 -8.31 -51.62 43.84
CA ARG A 58 -7.77 -51.60 45.23
C ARG A 58 -6.35 -51.03 45.37
N GLY A 59 -6.16 -50.11 46.34
CA GLY A 59 -4.95 -49.30 46.57
C GLY A 59 -5.17 -47.84 46.13
N ASP A 60 -5.77 -46.92 46.87
CA ASP A 60 -5.85 -46.65 48.32
C ASP A 60 -4.60 -45.95 48.91
N ARG A 61 -4.71 -44.63 49.09
CA ARG A 61 -4.07 -43.82 50.15
C ARG A 61 -4.83 -42.50 50.31
N ARG A 62 -5.15 -42.14 51.56
CA ARG A 62 -5.67 -40.82 51.99
C ARG A 62 -4.56 -39.96 52.58
N LEU A 63 -4.94 -38.71 52.90
CA LEU A 63 -4.34 -37.70 53.79
C LEU A 63 -3.73 -36.49 53.05
N SER A 64 -3.93 -35.23 53.45
CA SER A 64 -5.02 -34.53 54.16
C SER A 64 -4.60 -33.06 54.39
N SER A 65 -5.57 -32.13 54.51
CA SER A 65 -5.50 -30.87 55.30
C SER A 65 -4.44 -29.79 54.93
N ASN A 66 -4.69 -28.47 55.06
CA ASN A 66 -5.89 -27.75 55.49
C ASN A 66 -5.94 -26.29 54.94
N LEU A 67 -6.87 -25.50 55.48
CA LEU A 67 -7.18 -24.06 55.34
C LEU A 67 -5.95 -23.12 55.48
N ASP A 68 -5.97 -21.80 55.21
CA ASP A 68 -7.02 -20.74 55.21
C ASP A 68 -7.06 -19.90 53.90
N ARG A 69 -8.12 -19.18 53.49
CA ARG A 69 -9.23 -18.42 54.13
C ARG A 69 -8.87 -16.99 54.59
N LEU A 70 -9.16 -16.01 53.74
CA LEU A 70 -9.46 -14.63 54.14
C LEU A 70 -10.48 -14.01 53.17
N GLU A 71 -11.36 -13.16 53.68
CA GLU A 71 -12.51 -12.55 52.98
C GLU A 71 -12.29 -11.04 52.85
N HIS A 72 -12.89 -10.38 51.84
CA HIS A 72 -13.35 -9.00 52.00
C HIS A 72 -14.49 -8.61 51.04
N THR A 73 -15.58 -8.13 51.65
CA THR A 73 -16.80 -7.52 51.06
C THR A 73 -16.86 -6.04 51.47
N PHE A 74 -17.58 -5.10 50.85
CA PHE A 74 -18.57 -5.05 49.74
C PHE A 74 -18.64 -3.56 49.26
N PRO A 75 -19.68 -2.98 48.58
CA PRO A 75 -20.89 -3.52 47.94
C PRO A 75 -21.11 -3.05 46.47
N VAL A 76 -22.24 -3.47 45.89
CA VAL A 76 -22.91 -2.80 44.75
C VAL A 76 -24.23 -2.19 45.25
N SER A 77 -24.69 -1.06 44.69
CA SER A 77 -26.03 -0.51 44.95
C SER A 77 -26.77 -0.23 43.62
N PRO A 78 -28.06 -0.62 43.48
CA PRO A 78 -28.82 -0.48 42.24
C PRO A 78 -29.91 0.62 42.27
N ALA A 79 -30.66 0.68 41.15
CA ALA A 79 -31.99 1.28 40.94
C ALA A 79 -32.12 2.80 40.69
N ASN A 80 -32.70 3.13 39.53
CA ASN A 80 -34.04 3.73 39.49
C ASN A 80 -34.73 3.51 38.12
N LEU A 81 -36.07 3.59 38.10
CA LEU A 81 -36.93 3.41 36.91
C LEU A 81 -37.53 4.75 36.43
N ALA A 82 -37.85 4.81 35.13
CA ALA A 82 -38.89 5.60 34.43
C ALA A 82 -38.35 5.95 33.02
N THR A 83 -38.84 5.39 31.91
CA THR A 83 -40.22 5.44 31.36
C THR A 83 -40.64 6.84 30.93
N SER A 84 -40.41 7.16 29.64
CA SER A 84 -41.36 7.94 28.85
C SER A 84 -41.22 7.62 27.36
N LEU A 85 -42.35 7.33 26.72
CA LEU A 85 -42.51 7.29 25.26
C LEU A 85 -43.15 8.59 24.82
N CYS A 86 -42.64 9.23 23.76
CA CYS A 86 -43.49 10.01 22.86
C CYS A 86 -42.85 10.19 21.49
N LEU A 87 -43.68 10.21 20.45
CA LEU A 87 -43.27 10.51 19.07
C LEU A 87 -43.50 12.00 18.78
N SER A 88 -42.60 12.63 18.01
CA SER A 88 -43.00 13.53 16.91
C SER A 88 -41.80 14.07 16.11
N ALA A 89 -41.65 13.59 14.88
CA ALA A 89 -41.45 14.47 13.73
C ALA A 89 -42.86 14.90 13.22
N PRO A 90 -43.06 15.85 12.26
CA PRO A 90 -42.08 16.43 11.34
C PRO A 90 -42.24 17.95 11.04
N LYS A 91 -41.36 18.53 10.20
CA LYS A 91 -41.74 19.06 8.86
C LYS A 91 -40.58 19.69 8.08
N VAL A 92 -40.70 19.59 6.75
CA VAL A 92 -39.91 20.32 5.73
C VAL A 92 -40.60 21.66 5.44
N LEU A 93 -39.82 22.71 5.14
CA LEU A 93 -40.27 23.89 4.38
C LEU A 93 -39.07 24.54 3.66
N SER A 94 -39.33 25.34 2.62
CA SER A 94 -38.36 25.55 1.53
C SER A 94 -38.46 26.92 0.83
N SER A 95 -37.30 27.54 0.55
CA SER A 95 -37.12 28.66 -0.41
C SER A 95 -37.82 29.99 -0.06
N PRO A 96 -37.61 31.11 -0.81
CA PRO A 96 -36.80 31.28 -2.03
C PRO A 96 -35.72 32.39 -1.97
N ARG A 97 -34.97 32.52 -3.07
CA ARG A 97 -34.08 33.67 -3.38
C ARG A 97 -34.87 34.91 -3.79
N ALA A 98 -34.30 36.09 -3.58
CA ALA A 98 -34.53 37.30 -4.37
C ALA A 98 -33.22 38.06 -4.60
N SER A 99 -33.14 38.91 -5.63
CA SER A 99 -31.95 39.69 -5.99
C SER A 99 -32.34 40.93 -6.79
N MET A 100 -31.82 42.11 -6.44
CA MET A 100 -31.84 43.29 -7.31
C MET A 100 -30.73 44.31 -6.95
N ARG A 101 -30.69 45.46 -7.65
CA ARG A 101 -29.46 46.18 -8.00
C ARG A 101 -29.58 47.70 -7.88
N LEU A 102 -28.42 48.35 -7.62
CA LEU A 102 -27.97 49.68 -8.07
C LEU A 102 -28.76 50.94 -7.65
N PHE A 103 -28.02 51.97 -7.21
CA PHE A 103 -28.04 53.32 -7.83
C PHE A 103 -26.71 54.08 -7.54
N ASN A 104 -26.60 55.35 -7.92
CA ASN A 104 -25.43 55.88 -8.66
C ASN A 104 -25.21 57.41 -8.49
N ARG A 105 -23.97 57.91 -8.79
CA ARG A 105 -23.49 59.29 -9.15
C ARG A 105 -22.31 59.82 -8.29
N LYS A 106 -21.60 60.93 -8.64
CA LYS A 106 -20.81 61.30 -9.86
C LYS A 106 -20.17 62.72 -9.71
N GLY A 107 -19.00 62.98 -10.31
CA GLY A 107 -18.39 64.32 -10.54
C GLY A 107 -17.24 64.70 -9.59
N SER A 108 -16.24 65.55 -9.93
CA SER A 108 -15.94 66.32 -11.17
C SER A 108 -14.42 66.68 -11.30
N LYS A 109 -13.97 67.17 -12.47
CA LYS A 109 -12.62 67.73 -12.80
C LYS A 109 -12.76 69.26 -13.12
N PRO A 110 -11.76 70.05 -13.65
CA PRO A 110 -10.30 69.89 -13.92
C PRO A 110 -9.48 71.04 -13.22
N GLN A 111 -8.30 71.59 -13.59
CA GLN A 111 -7.19 71.43 -14.59
C GLN A 111 -5.91 72.13 -13.98
N VAL A 112 -4.64 71.98 -14.42
CA VAL A 112 -3.87 72.58 -15.56
C VAL A 112 -2.39 72.09 -15.45
N SER A 113 -1.61 72.07 -16.54
CA SER A 113 -0.13 71.88 -16.57
C SER A 113 0.54 73.03 -17.35
N PRO A 114 1.86 73.35 -17.19
CA PRO A 114 2.96 72.54 -17.76
C PRO A 114 4.28 72.52 -16.93
N GLY A 115 5.29 71.75 -17.36
CA GLY A 115 6.65 71.80 -16.76
C GLY A 115 7.50 70.54 -17.01
N THR A 116 8.31 70.54 -18.06
CA THR A 116 9.15 69.42 -18.52
C THR A 116 10.31 69.03 -17.61
N SER A 117 10.41 67.73 -17.27
CA SER A 117 11.65 66.93 -17.37
C SER A 117 11.31 65.43 -17.42
N GLN A 118 12.18 64.59 -17.99
CA GLN A 118 11.87 63.17 -18.24
C GLN A 118 12.23 62.23 -17.08
N PRO A 119 11.59 61.04 -17.01
CA PRO A 119 11.61 60.16 -15.84
C PRO A 119 12.63 58.99 -16.07
N ASN A 120 12.67 57.85 -15.37
CA ASN A 120 11.62 57.14 -14.64
C ASN A 120 12.17 56.25 -13.52
N SER A 121 11.47 56.23 -12.39
CA SER A 121 11.67 55.28 -11.30
C SER A 121 10.36 54.56 -10.98
N SER A 122 10.48 53.32 -10.47
CA SER A 122 9.42 52.49 -9.87
C SER A 122 8.35 51.83 -10.77
N ASN A 123 7.93 50.65 -10.30
CA ASN A 123 6.58 50.06 -10.33
C ASN A 123 5.77 49.98 -11.65
N GLY A 124 5.85 48.80 -12.29
CA GLY A 124 4.67 48.08 -12.79
C GLY A 124 4.62 46.70 -12.11
N SER A 125 3.58 46.24 -11.43
CA SER A 125 2.15 46.21 -11.81
C SER A 125 1.87 45.38 -13.08
N LEU A 126 2.42 44.17 -13.14
CA LEU A 126 2.03 43.18 -14.15
C LEU A 126 0.54 42.82 -13.99
N ARG A 127 -0.28 43.24 -14.95
CA ARG A 127 -1.66 42.76 -15.07
C ARG A 127 -1.66 41.29 -15.45
N SER A 128 -2.50 40.50 -14.78
CA SER A 128 -2.79 39.12 -15.19
C SER A 128 -3.36 39.08 -16.62
N PRO A 129 -2.85 38.23 -17.52
CA PRO A 129 -3.55 37.90 -18.76
C PRO A 129 -4.90 37.26 -18.45
N GLY A 130 -5.93 37.63 -19.22
CA GLY A 130 -7.22 36.92 -19.18
C GLY A 130 -7.11 35.51 -19.81
N PRO A 131 -7.99 34.56 -19.45
CA PRO A 131 -7.89 33.19 -19.92
C PRO A 131 -8.15 33.07 -21.43
N THR A 132 -7.12 32.69 -22.18
CA THR A 132 -7.24 32.25 -23.58
C THR A 132 -7.54 30.74 -23.61
N PRO A 133 -8.68 30.29 -24.16
CA PRO A 133 -9.01 28.87 -24.23
C PRO A 133 -8.30 28.21 -25.42
N ASN A 134 -7.13 27.60 -25.21
CA ASN A 134 -6.59 26.60 -26.14
C ASN A 134 -5.48 25.71 -25.54
N GLY A 135 -5.70 24.40 -25.64
CA GLY A 135 -4.71 23.31 -25.58
C GLY A 135 -3.44 23.50 -24.75
N SER A 136 -3.50 23.23 -23.45
CA SER A 136 -2.31 22.98 -22.63
C SER A 136 -1.60 21.71 -23.09
N ARG A 137 -0.55 21.85 -23.91
CA ARG A 137 0.45 20.79 -24.10
C ARG A 137 1.05 20.47 -22.72
N PRO A 138 1.33 19.20 -22.39
CA PRO A 138 2.08 18.88 -21.18
C PRO A 138 3.46 19.53 -21.29
N THR A 139 3.87 20.25 -20.25
CA THR A 139 5.25 20.70 -20.09
C THR A 139 6.10 19.45 -19.90
N SER A 140 6.90 19.10 -20.92
CA SER A 140 7.96 18.12 -20.76
C SER A 140 8.93 18.65 -19.70
N PHE A 141 8.99 17.98 -18.55
CA PHE A 141 10.05 18.20 -17.58
C PHE A 141 11.41 17.98 -18.27
N PRO A 142 12.47 18.72 -17.87
CA PRO A 142 13.80 18.47 -18.40
C PRO A 142 14.20 17.02 -18.15
N ASP A 143 14.90 16.42 -19.12
CA ASP A 143 15.51 15.10 -18.93
C ASP A 143 16.70 15.26 -17.96
N ILE A 144 16.58 14.66 -16.78
CA ILE A 144 17.54 14.81 -15.68
C ILE A 144 18.36 13.52 -15.57
N PRO A 145 19.69 13.58 -15.76
CA PRO A 145 20.57 12.43 -15.56
C PRO A 145 20.42 11.84 -14.15
N LEU A 146 19.85 10.64 -14.08
CA LEU A 146 19.65 9.92 -12.83
C LEU A 146 20.99 9.33 -12.33
N PRO A 147 21.29 9.38 -11.02
CA PRO A 147 22.40 8.65 -10.45
C PRO A 147 22.31 7.15 -10.77
N LYS A 148 23.37 6.58 -11.34
CA LYS A 148 23.46 5.13 -11.60
C LYS A 148 23.56 4.34 -10.29
N ALA A 149 23.27 3.05 -10.34
CA ALA A 149 23.63 2.13 -9.26
C ALA A 149 25.16 2.10 -9.05
N PRO A 150 25.65 1.83 -7.82
CA PRO A 150 27.04 1.47 -7.57
C PRO A 150 27.47 0.25 -8.40
N ASP A 151 28.76 0.15 -8.71
CA ASP A 151 29.33 -1.00 -9.40
C ASP A 151 29.41 -2.20 -8.45
N PRO A 152 28.69 -3.32 -8.69
CA PRO A 152 28.65 -4.45 -7.78
C PRO A 152 29.97 -5.25 -7.72
N SER A 153 30.96 -4.95 -8.57
CA SER A 153 32.32 -5.50 -8.43
C SER A 153 33.18 -4.73 -7.41
N LEU A 154 32.77 -3.50 -7.05
CA LEU A 154 33.47 -2.62 -6.11
C LEU A 154 32.67 -2.39 -4.82
N ASP A 155 31.35 -2.27 -4.92
CA ASP A 155 30.40 -2.11 -3.81
C ASP A 155 29.14 -2.95 -4.03
N PRO A 156 29.18 -4.26 -3.72
CA PRO A 156 28.01 -5.14 -3.77
C PRO A 156 26.89 -4.70 -2.82
N ALA A 157 27.25 -4.09 -1.69
CA ALA A 157 26.35 -3.70 -0.62
C ALA A 157 25.50 -2.49 -1.02
N GLY A 158 26.12 -1.41 -1.51
CA GLY A 158 25.43 -0.26 -2.06
C GLY A 158 24.68 -0.57 -3.35
N TYR A 159 25.20 -1.47 -4.21
CA TYR A 159 24.43 -1.98 -5.35
C TYR A 159 23.13 -2.65 -4.90
N LEU A 160 23.19 -3.65 -4.01
CA LEU A 160 22.00 -4.38 -3.54
C LEU A 160 21.06 -3.53 -2.68
N ARG A 161 21.54 -2.45 -2.04
CA ARG A 161 20.71 -1.45 -1.36
C ARG A 161 20.08 -0.42 -2.32
N SER A 162 20.50 -0.36 -3.58
CA SER A 162 19.94 0.56 -4.59
C SER A 162 18.58 0.11 -5.15
N ILE A 163 17.77 1.07 -5.63
CA ILE A 163 16.46 0.77 -6.25
C ILE A 163 16.59 -0.01 -7.57
N HIS A 164 17.67 0.23 -8.33
CA HIS A 164 17.95 -0.44 -9.61
C HIS A 164 18.06 -1.96 -9.45
N ALA A 165 18.79 -2.40 -8.41
CA ALA A 165 19.02 -3.83 -8.16
C ALA A 165 17.72 -4.61 -7.91
N VAL A 166 16.67 -3.99 -7.34
CA VAL A 166 15.38 -4.68 -7.12
C VAL A 166 14.80 -5.22 -8.43
N ARG A 167 14.79 -4.39 -9.48
CA ARG A 167 14.28 -4.78 -10.81
C ARG A 167 15.28 -5.64 -11.57
N GLU A 168 16.56 -5.29 -11.57
CA GLU A 168 17.60 -6.02 -12.31
C GLU A 168 17.78 -7.47 -11.82
N ARG A 169 17.72 -7.68 -10.51
CA ARG A 169 17.94 -8.99 -9.88
C ARG A 169 16.68 -9.84 -9.95
N SER A 170 15.51 -9.26 -9.70
CA SER A 170 14.22 -9.95 -9.90
C SER A 170 14.00 -10.38 -11.36
N ARG A 171 14.51 -9.62 -12.34
CA ARG A 171 14.48 -10.00 -13.77
C ARG A 171 15.15 -11.34 -14.03
N LEU A 172 16.22 -11.70 -13.33
CA LEU A 172 16.90 -13.00 -13.51
C LEU A 172 16.00 -14.18 -13.10
N VAL A 173 15.21 -14.03 -12.03
CA VAL A 173 14.18 -15.01 -11.64
C VAL A 173 13.04 -15.00 -12.65
N PHE A 174 12.60 -13.83 -13.12
CA PHE A 174 11.51 -13.72 -14.08
C PHE A 174 11.84 -14.31 -15.46
N GLU A 175 13.08 -14.21 -15.95
CA GLU A 175 13.52 -14.89 -17.17
C GLU A 175 13.55 -16.43 -17.02
N LYS A 176 13.64 -16.96 -15.80
CA LYS A 176 13.43 -18.38 -15.50
C LYS A 176 11.94 -18.71 -15.39
N ALA A 177 11.13 -17.82 -14.81
CA ALA A 177 9.67 -17.97 -14.75
C ALA A 177 9.04 -18.10 -16.15
N LYS A 178 9.39 -17.22 -17.09
CA LYS A 178 8.94 -17.29 -18.50
C LYS A 178 9.31 -18.60 -19.21
N LYS A 179 10.26 -19.37 -18.69
CA LYS A 179 10.72 -20.66 -19.24
C LYS A 179 10.25 -21.87 -18.41
N ASN A 180 9.43 -21.66 -17.37
CA ASN A 180 9.05 -22.68 -16.39
C ASN A 180 10.27 -23.35 -15.72
N GLN A 181 11.31 -22.56 -15.43
CA GLN A 181 12.60 -22.96 -14.84
C GLN A 181 12.74 -22.51 -13.37
N LEU A 182 11.62 -22.30 -12.69
CA LEU A 182 11.57 -22.00 -11.25
C LEU A 182 11.72 -23.29 -10.43
N LYS A 183 12.28 -23.17 -9.22
CA LYS A 183 12.54 -24.29 -8.32
C LYS A 183 11.30 -24.64 -7.51
N HIS A 184 10.58 -23.67 -6.98
CA HIS A 184 9.44 -23.86 -6.08
C HIS A 184 8.09 -23.77 -6.79
N PHE A 185 8.03 -23.07 -7.93
CA PHE A 185 6.81 -22.92 -8.72
C PHE A 185 6.87 -23.60 -10.10
N THR A 186 5.73 -24.08 -10.56
CA THR A 186 5.43 -24.30 -11.99
C THR A 186 4.74 -23.05 -12.53
N VAL A 187 5.11 -22.64 -13.75
CA VAL A 187 4.63 -21.41 -14.38
C VAL A 187 3.86 -21.72 -15.66
N ASP A 188 2.61 -21.27 -15.74
CA ASP A 188 1.79 -21.32 -16.96
C ASP A 188 1.55 -19.89 -17.50
N MET A 189 2.44 -19.46 -18.39
CA MET A 189 2.31 -18.15 -19.04
C MET A 189 1.07 -18.04 -19.97
N SER A 190 0.37 -19.14 -20.30
CA SER A 190 -0.91 -19.04 -21.01
C SER A 190 -2.00 -18.37 -20.13
N LYS A 191 -1.85 -18.43 -18.80
CA LYS A 191 -2.72 -17.74 -17.83
C LYS A 191 -2.43 -16.27 -17.63
N PHE A 192 -1.35 -15.75 -18.21
CA PHE A 192 -1.01 -14.34 -18.06
C PHE A 192 -2.05 -13.42 -18.71
N GLY A 193 -2.65 -13.83 -19.84
CA GLY A 193 -3.76 -13.13 -20.47
C GLY A 193 -5.05 -13.14 -19.64
N ASP A 194 -5.33 -14.23 -18.91
CA ASP A 194 -6.45 -14.33 -17.97
C ASP A 194 -6.25 -13.34 -16.81
N ALA A 195 -5.02 -13.25 -16.26
CA ALA A 195 -4.67 -12.34 -15.16
C ALA A 195 -4.75 -10.86 -15.57
N ALA A 196 -4.22 -10.50 -16.75
CA ALA A 196 -4.33 -9.16 -17.30
C ALA A 196 -5.80 -8.77 -17.56
N SER A 197 -6.60 -9.69 -18.10
CA SER A 197 -8.03 -9.46 -18.36
C SER A 197 -8.83 -9.26 -17.06
N PHE A 198 -8.54 -10.02 -16.01
CA PHE A 198 -9.13 -9.84 -14.69
C PHE A 198 -8.80 -8.46 -14.09
N VAL A 199 -7.52 -8.07 -14.10
CA VAL A 199 -7.07 -6.75 -13.59
C VAL A 199 -7.70 -5.60 -14.39
N VAL A 200 -7.76 -5.72 -15.72
CA VAL A 200 -8.46 -4.76 -16.59
C VAL A 200 -9.96 -4.68 -16.28
N SER A 201 -10.62 -5.78 -15.91
CA SER A 201 -12.04 -5.76 -15.55
C SER A 201 -12.32 -4.94 -14.29
N ILE A 202 -11.43 -4.99 -13.28
CA ILE A 202 -11.54 -4.23 -12.04
C ILE A 202 -11.29 -2.74 -12.30
N ILE A 203 -10.22 -2.41 -13.03
CA ILE A 203 -9.90 -1.03 -13.41
C ILE A 203 -11.06 -0.42 -14.21
N LYS A 204 -11.65 -1.17 -15.16
CA LYS A 204 -12.83 -0.71 -15.93
C LYS A 204 -14.08 -0.53 -15.07
N ARG A 205 -14.36 -1.46 -14.15
CA ARG A 205 -15.52 -1.38 -13.24
C ARG A 205 -15.51 -0.10 -12.40
N ASP A 206 -14.33 0.27 -11.92
CA ASP A 206 -14.19 1.32 -10.90
C ASP A 206 -13.82 2.70 -11.48
N TYR A 207 -13.19 2.76 -12.66
CA TYR A 207 -12.63 4.00 -13.23
C TYR A 207 -12.93 4.27 -14.71
N ALA A 208 -13.61 3.39 -15.46
CA ALA A 208 -13.91 3.72 -16.86
C ALA A 208 -14.99 4.84 -16.96
N PRO A 209 -14.83 5.84 -17.85
CA PRO A 209 -13.74 6.04 -18.80
C PRO A 209 -12.56 6.90 -18.28
N ASP A 210 -12.69 7.52 -17.10
CA ASP A 210 -11.71 8.44 -16.52
C ASP A 210 -10.60 7.71 -15.75
N TYR A 211 -9.71 7.04 -16.47
CA TYR A 211 -8.53 6.39 -15.88
C TYR A 211 -7.51 7.39 -15.33
N ALA A 212 -7.56 8.66 -15.72
CA ALA A 212 -6.68 9.71 -15.19
C ALA A 212 -7.01 10.04 -13.72
N SER A 213 -8.26 9.82 -13.30
CA SER A 213 -8.68 9.91 -11.89
C SER A 213 -8.09 8.83 -10.97
N ILE A 214 -7.45 7.78 -11.51
CA ILE A 214 -6.81 6.74 -10.69
C ILE A 214 -5.62 7.38 -9.95
N PRO A 215 -5.62 7.37 -8.60
CA PRO A 215 -4.51 7.91 -7.85
C PRO A 215 -3.32 6.92 -7.82
N PRO A 216 -2.09 7.40 -7.58
CA PRO A 216 -0.96 6.51 -7.32
C PRO A 216 -1.16 5.72 -6.02
N HIS A 217 -0.80 4.44 -6.01
CA HIS A 217 -0.77 3.59 -4.82
C HIS A 217 0.07 4.21 -3.71
N GLY A 218 -0.51 4.36 -2.52
CA GLY A 218 0.15 4.99 -1.38
C GLY A 218 -0.66 4.92 -0.09
N ARG A 219 -0.08 5.42 1.01
CA ARG A 219 -0.77 5.47 2.30
C ARG A 219 -1.95 6.45 2.33
N TRP A 220 -1.97 7.47 1.46
CA TRP A 220 -3.05 8.47 1.40
C TRP A 220 -4.43 7.83 1.24
N GLN A 221 -4.55 6.92 0.27
CA GLN A 221 -5.79 6.22 -0.09
C GLN A 221 -6.31 5.34 1.04
N HIS A 222 -5.40 4.82 1.88
CA HIS A 222 -5.74 4.00 3.04
C HIS A 222 -6.36 4.83 4.17
N PHE A 223 -5.93 6.09 4.38
CA PHE A 223 -6.59 6.99 5.34
C PHE A 223 -8.01 7.36 4.89
N ASP A 224 -8.23 7.48 3.58
CA ASP A 224 -9.51 7.91 3.00
C ASP A 224 -10.58 6.80 2.95
N VAL A 225 -10.27 5.62 3.51
CA VAL A 225 -11.10 4.42 3.48
C VAL A 225 -12.53 4.64 4.02
N GLY A 226 -13.49 4.17 3.22
CA GLY A 226 -14.93 4.31 3.48
C GLY A 226 -15.51 5.65 3.02
N GLY A 227 -14.84 6.34 2.10
CA GLY A 227 -15.35 7.54 1.42
C GLY A 227 -15.27 8.80 2.28
N ARG A 228 -14.19 8.96 3.06
CA ARG A 228 -13.95 10.15 3.90
C ARG A 228 -12.56 10.72 3.61
N PRO A 229 -12.41 11.92 3.04
CA PRO A 229 -11.09 12.52 2.78
C PRO A 229 -10.45 12.97 4.10
N ARG A 230 -9.83 12.02 4.83
CA ARG A 230 -9.35 12.23 6.20
C ARG A 230 -8.10 13.08 6.25
N ILE A 231 -7.24 12.98 5.24
CA ILE A 231 -6.05 13.83 5.16
C ILE A 231 -6.43 15.28 4.85
N ASP A 232 -7.40 15.52 3.96
CA ASP A 232 -7.90 16.88 3.70
C ASP A 232 -8.64 17.46 4.93
N GLN A 233 -9.40 16.63 5.65
CA GLN A 233 -10.03 17.01 6.93
C GLN A 233 -9.00 17.32 8.04
N LEU A 234 -7.87 16.60 8.08
CA LEU A 234 -6.76 16.89 8.98
C LEU A 234 -6.10 18.23 8.61
N MET A 235 -5.76 18.44 7.34
CA MET A 235 -5.16 19.69 6.87
C MET A 235 -6.07 20.90 7.08
N ALA A 236 -7.38 20.73 6.92
CA ALA A 236 -8.38 21.78 7.18
C ALA A 236 -8.60 22.07 8.68
N SER A 237 -8.11 21.21 9.58
CA SER A 237 -8.14 21.45 11.04
C SER A 237 -6.97 22.26 11.57
N TRP A 238 -5.93 22.49 10.75
CA TRP A 238 -4.77 23.28 11.12
C TRP A 238 -4.95 24.78 10.82
N PRO A 239 -4.38 25.69 11.63
CA PRO A 239 -4.45 27.13 11.39
C PRO A 239 -3.95 27.55 10.01
N SER A 240 -4.45 28.68 9.51
CA SER A 240 -3.99 29.30 8.26
C SER A 240 -2.54 29.80 8.31
N THR A 241 -1.93 29.87 9.49
CA THR A 241 -0.50 30.15 9.69
C THR A 241 0.40 28.94 9.44
N VAL A 242 -0.15 27.72 9.37
CA VAL A 242 0.59 26.52 8.98
C VAL A 242 0.61 26.47 7.45
N ASP A 243 1.78 26.75 6.84
CA ASP A 243 1.97 26.78 5.39
C ASP A 243 2.04 25.38 4.75
N ASN A 244 2.19 25.32 3.42
CA ASN A 244 2.27 24.05 2.69
C ASN A 244 3.53 23.23 2.98
N GLN A 245 4.63 23.85 3.44
CA GLN A 245 5.87 23.15 3.77
C GLN A 245 5.71 22.43 5.10
N GLU A 246 5.23 23.11 6.14
CA GLU A 246 4.93 22.48 7.43
C GLU A 246 3.74 21.49 7.34
N ARG A 247 2.70 21.79 6.52
CA ARG A 247 1.67 20.79 6.18
C ARG A 247 2.30 19.51 5.62
N THR A 248 3.27 19.65 4.71
CA THR A 248 3.98 18.51 4.15
C THR A 248 4.78 17.77 5.23
N ARG A 249 5.55 18.46 6.10
CA ARG A 249 6.27 17.83 7.22
C ARG A 249 5.35 16.98 8.10
N ARG A 250 4.21 17.54 8.52
CA ARG A 250 3.21 16.86 9.37
C ARG A 250 2.58 15.65 8.68
N LEU A 251 2.42 15.67 7.36
CA LEU A 251 1.98 14.49 6.62
C LEU A 251 3.09 13.45 6.46
N LEU A 252 4.36 13.84 6.27
CA LEU A 252 5.49 12.91 6.23
C LEU A 252 5.69 12.21 7.58
N ASP A 253 5.59 12.95 8.70
CA ASP A 253 5.54 12.42 10.06
C ASP A 253 4.49 11.30 10.18
N LEU A 254 3.22 11.63 9.92
CA LEU A 254 2.09 10.69 9.96
C LEU A 254 2.29 9.50 9.01
N PHE A 255 2.72 9.74 7.78
CA PHE A 255 2.80 8.70 6.75
C PHE A 255 3.92 7.71 7.08
N LEU A 256 5.06 8.16 7.59
CA LEU A 256 6.18 7.27 7.94
C LEU A 256 5.78 6.31 9.08
N VAL A 257 5.28 6.80 10.21
CA VAL A 257 4.86 5.91 11.31
C VAL A 257 3.66 5.03 10.92
N SER A 258 2.75 5.54 10.09
CA SER A 258 1.60 4.79 9.58
C SER A 258 2.00 3.66 8.63
N VAL A 259 3.05 3.84 7.83
CA VAL A 259 3.61 2.80 6.94
C VAL A 259 4.41 1.76 7.73
N LEU A 260 5.22 2.16 8.72
CA LEU A 260 5.97 1.19 9.54
C LEU A 260 5.04 0.31 10.40
N LEU A 261 3.92 0.84 10.87
CA LEU A 261 2.90 0.06 11.57
C LEU A 261 2.14 -0.93 10.67
N ASP A 262 2.30 -0.86 9.35
CA ASP A 262 1.40 -1.49 8.37
C ASP A 262 1.63 -2.99 8.10
N ALA A 263 2.65 -3.60 8.72
CA ALA A 263 3.22 -4.93 8.41
C ALA A 263 2.31 -6.14 8.75
N GLY A 264 1.10 -6.20 8.18
CA GLY A 264 0.14 -7.31 8.31
C GLY A 264 -0.58 -7.36 9.67
N ALA A 265 -1.90 -7.14 9.69
CA ALA A 265 -2.69 -7.11 10.93
C ALA A 265 -3.26 -8.48 11.38
N GLY A 266 -2.81 -9.59 10.79
CA GLY A 266 -3.50 -10.87 10.92
C GLY A 266 -4.91 -10.87 10.33
N THR A 267 -5.67 -11.95 10.56
CA THR A 267 -7.10 -12.06 10.19
C THR A 267 -8.07 -11.63 11.28
N LYS A 268 -7.63 -11.67 12.55
CA LYS A 268 -8.50 -11.47 13.72
C LYS A 268 -8.64 -9.98 14.11
N TRP A 269 -7.60 -9.18 13.90
CA TRP A 269 -7.60 -7.77 14.31
C TRP A 269 -8.59 -6.91 13.52
N GLN A 270 -9.26 -6.02 14.24
CA GLN A 270 -10.11 -4.98 13.67
C GLN A 270 -10.05 -3.69 14.50
N TYR A 271 -10.18 -2.56 13.82
CA TYR A 271 -10.17 -1.23 14.43
C TYR A 271 -11.55 -0.59 14.38
N LYS A 272 -12.07 -0.12 15.52
CA LYS A 272 -13.30 0.69 15.57
C LYS A 272 -12.95 2.16 15.64
N SER A 273 -13.12 2.89 14.54
CA SER A 273 -12.82 4.32 14.45
C SER A 273 -13.64 5.14 15.45
N LYS A 274 -12.96 5.95 16.27
CA LYS A 274 -13.61 6.84 17.26
C LYS A 274 -14.46 7.91 16.57
N GLU A 275 -14.03 8.40 15.41
CA GLU A 275 -14.68 9.46 14.63
C GLU A 275 -15.96 9.04 13.89
N SER A 276 -16.23 7.73 13.79
CA SER A 276 -17.27 7.21 12.90
C SER A 276 -17.99 5.97 13.39
N GLY A 277 -17.50 5.30 14.44
CA GLY A 277 -18.01 4.02 14.93
C GLY A 277 -17.84 2.84 13.97
N LYS A 278 -17.41 3.08 12.71
CA LYS A 278 -17.17 2.05 11.69
C LYS A 278 -15.99 1.18 12.08
N VAL A 279 -16.10 -0.11 11.72
CA VAL A 279 -15.05 -1.10 11.90
C VAL A 279 -14.27 -1.27 10.60
N TYR A 280 -12.95 -1.23 10.70
CA TYR A 280 -11.98 -1.41 9.62
C TYR A 280 -11.01 -2.55 9.97
N ARG A 281 -10.30 -3.12 8.99
CA ARG A 281 -9.40 -4.29 9.16
C ARG A 281 -8.17 -4.15 8.26
N ARG A 282 -7.17 -5.04 8.45
CA ARG A 282 -5.92 -5.07 7.67
C ARG A 282 -5.26 -3.68 7.61
N SER A 283 -4.55 -3.35 6.53
CA SER A 283 -3.84 -2.09 6.32
C SER A 283 -4.72 -0.85 6.42
N GLU A 284 -5.96 -0.97 5.94
CA GLU A 284 -6.97 0.08 5.96
C GLU A 284 -7.39 0.43 7.41
N GLY A 285 -7.51 -0.57 8.28
CA GLY A 285 -7.70 -0.36 9.71
C GLY A 285 -6.48 0.25 10.39
N LEU A 286 -5.26 -0.17 10.00
CA LEU A 286 -4.01 0.35 10.54
C LEU A 286 -3.79 1.82 10.17
N ALA A 287 -4.21 2.26 8.98
CA ALA A 287 -4.17 3.66 8.58
C ALA A 287 -5.11 4.54 9.43
N VAL A 288 -6.35 4.10 9.68
CA VAL A 288 -7.28 4.84 10.56
C VAL A 288 -6.77 4.84 12.01
N ALA A 289 -6.19 3.74 12.48
CA ALA A 289 -5.64 3.64 13.83
C ALA A 289 -4.44 4.57 14.05
N SER A 290 -3.45 4.55 13.16
CA SER A 290 -2.26 5.40 13.26
C SER A 290 -2.59 6.89 13.09
N LEU A 291 -3.60 7.24 12.28
CA LEU A 291 -4.14 8.60 12.21
C LEU A 291 -4.82 9.02 13.52
N GLU A 292 -5.69 8.17 14.10
CA GLU A 292 -6.34 8.48 15.39
C GLU A 292 -5.36 8.46 16.58
N MET A 293 -4.18 7.84 16.45
CA MET A 293 -3.05 7.96 17.38
C MET A 293 -2.27 9.27 17.18
N PHE A 294 -1.92 9.61 15.95
CA PHE A 294 -1.24 10.86 15.58
C PHE A 294 -2.06 12.09 16.00
N LYS A 295 -3.37 12.11 15.71
CA LYS A 295 -4.28 13.19 16.15
C LYS A 295 -4.41 13.31 17.68
N ALA A 296 -3.97 12.31 18.43
CA ALA A 296 -3.96 12.31 19.90
C ALA A 296 -2.55 12.57 20.48
N GLY A 297 -1.57 12.99 19.67
CA GLY A 297 -0.21 13.32 20.12
C GLY A 297 0.65 12.12 20.53
N VAL A 298 0.22 10.88 20.24
CA VAL A 298 0.87 9.65 20.76
C VAL A 298 2.34 9.51 20.33
N PHE A 299 2.74 10.17 19.23
CA PHE A 299 4.10 10.12 18.69
C PHE A 299 4.92 11.41 18.90
N SER A 300 4.34 12.42 19.56
CA SER A 300 4.97 13.73 19.79
C SER A 300 5.49 13.85 21.23
N SER A 301 6.57 14.60 21.43
CA SER A 301 7.12 14.93 22.73
C SER A 301 6.53 16.22 23.36
N ASP A 302 5.97 17.13 22.55
CA ASP A 302 5.32 18.36 23.02
C ASP A 302 3.78 18.27 22.89
N PRO A 303 3.02 18.31 24.01
CA PRO A 303 1.57 18.37 24.00
C PRO A 303 0.95 19.56 23.22
N LYS A 304 1.73 20.60 22.91
CA LYS A 304 1.29 21.75 22.09
C LYS A 304 1.31 21.46 20.60
N GLU A 305 2.18 20.55 20.15
CA GLU A 305 2.28 20.11 18.76
C GLU A 305 1.92 18.62 18.66
N PRO A 306 0.63 18.25 18.85
CA PRO A 306 0.20 16.86 18.77
C PRO A 306 0.30 16.28 17.36
N TYR A 307 0.31 17.14 16.33
CA TYR A 307 0.38 16.74 14.92
C TYR A 307 1.83 16.61 14.43
N GLN A 308 2.67 15.96 15.23
CA GLN A 308 4.10 15.73 14.98
C GLN A 308 4.48 14.29 15.34
N VAL A 309 5.53 13.78 14.69
CA VAL A 309 6.30 12.62 15.16
C VAL A 309 7.70 13.14 15.48
N ASP A 310 8.26 12.80 16.64
CA ASP A 310 9.66 13.11 16.93
C ASP A 310 10.37 12.00 17.70
N SER A 311 11.70 12.05 17.67
CA SER A 311 12.58 11.10 18.34
C SER A 311 12.26 10.92 19.84
N ALA A 312 12.03 11.99 20.58
CA ALA A 312 11.75 11.96 22.02
C ALA A 312 10.32 11.53 22.35
N GLY A 313 9.37 11.68 21.42
CA GLY A 313 8.02 11.12 21.49
C GLY A 313 8.04 9.61 21.27
N LEU A 314 8.69 9.16 20.19
CA LEU A 314 8.82 7.73 19.87
C LEU A 314 9.57 6.94 20.94
N LYS A 315 10.65 7.49 21.51
CA LYS A 315 11.43 6.85 22.60
C LYS A 315 10.63 6.68 23.91
N LYS A 316 9.48 7.34 24.07
CA LYS A 316 8.57 7.18 25.23
C LYS A 316 7.49 6.11 25.02
N LEU A 317 7.41 5.49 23.84
CA LEU A 317 6.41 4.46 23.55
C LEU A 317 6.71 3.16 24.28
N ASP A 318 5.66 2.54 24.82
CA ASP A 318 5.69 1.18 25.33
C ASP A 318 4.67 0.28 24.61
N VAL A 319 4.79 -1.04 24.78
CA VAL A 319 3.88 -2.01 24.16
C VAL A 319 2.43 -1.72 24.55
N ASN A 320 2.18 -1.23 25.77
CA ASN A 320 0.84 -0.87 26.21
C ASN A 320 0.29 0.39 25.52
N ALA A 321 1.11 1.39 25.21
CA ALA A 321 0.71 2.57 24.43
C ALA A 321 0.32 2.20 22.99
N VAL A 322 1.13 1.36 22.33
CA VAL A 322 0.82 0.85 21.00
C VAL A 322 -0.43 -0.04 21.03
N ALA A 323 -0.56 -0.92 22.04
CA ALA A 323 -1.76 -1.75 22.24
C ALA A 323 -3.04 -0.91 22.42
N ARG A 324 -3.01 0.12 23.29
CA ARG A 324 -4.13 1.06 23.50
C ARG A 324 -4.47 1.81 22.21
N GLY A 325 -3.46 2.28 21.48
CA GLY A 325 -3.63 2.99 20.21
C GLY A 325 -4.28 2.14 19.12
N LEU A 326 -3.86 0.87 19.01
CA LEU A 326 -4.36 -0.14 18.07
C LEU A 326 -5.56 -0.95 18.57
N GLN A 327 -6.14 -0.64 19.74
CA GLN A 327 -7.28 -1.37 20.35
C GLN A 327 -7.04 -2.87 20.58
N VAL A 328 -5.79 -3.27 20.85
CA VAL A 328 -5.42 -4.68 21.05
C VAL A 328 -5.93 -5.22 22.37
N SER A 329 -6.47 -6.44 22.35
CA SER A 329 -6.93 -7.16 23.54
C SER A 329 -6.93 -8.67 23.29
N ALA A 330 -7.17 -9.50 24.31
CA ALA A 330 -7.30 -10.95 24.14
C ALA A 330 -8.40 -11.37 23.13
N SER A 331 -9.43 -10.53 22.96
CA SER A 331 -10.51 -10.68 21.97
C SER A 331 -10.27 -9.96 20.63
N ASN A 332 -9.20 -9.14 20.54
CA ASN A 332 -8.80 -8.41 19.34
C ASN A 332 -7.26 -8.41 19.21
N PRO A 333 -6.62 -9.60 19.08
CA PRO A 333 -5.17 -9.70 18.98
C PRO A 333 -4.68 -9.16 17.63
N ILE A 334 -3.45 -8.66 17.59
CA ILE A 334 -2.71 -8.34 16.36
C ILE A 334 -1.37 -9.05 16.40
N ASP A 335 -0.95 -9.61 15.28
CA ASP A 335 0.34 -10.32 15.16
C ASP A 335 1.48 -9.28 15.08
N GLY A 336 2.60 -9.52 15.78
CA GLY A 336 3.78 -8.64 15.73
C GLY A 336 3.61 -7.27 16.39
N LEU A 337 2.94 -7.19 17.54
CA LEU A 337 2.76 -5.95 18.32
C LEU A 337 4.10 -5.45 18.91
N GLU A 338 4.89 -6.37 19.47
CA GLU A 338 6.19 -6.13 20.07
C GLU A 338 7.20 -5.71 18.99
N GLY A 339 7.17 -6.38 17.82
CA GLY A 339 7.97 -6.04 16.65
C GLY A 339 7.72 -4.60 16.17
N ARG A 340 6.46 -4.19 16.06
CA ARG A 340 6.06 -2.80 15.75
C ARG A 340 6.51 -1.79 16.81
N THR A 341 6.40 -2.14 18.09
CA THR A 341 6.83 -1.25 19.18
C THR A 341 8.35 -1.05 19.13
N SER A 342 9.11 -2.14 18.94
CA SER A 342 10.56 -2.13 18.73
C SER A 342 10.99 -1.36 17.47
N LEU A 343 10.19 -1.42 16.39
CA LEU A 343 10.41 -0.70 15.15
C LEU A 343 10.24 0.82 15.34
N LEU A 344 9.20 1.26 16.07
CA LEU A 344 9.01 2.67 16.40
C LEU A 344 10.05 3.20 17.40
N LEU A 345 10.46 2.41 18.39
CA LEU A 345 11.55 2.77 19.30
C LEU A 345 12.88 2.97 18.55
N ARG A 346 13.23 2.07 17.62
CA ARG A 346 14.43 2.22 16.79
C ARG A 346 14.34 3.32 15.74
N LEU A 347 13.15 3.63 15.23
CA LEU A 347 12.93 4.89 14.49
C LEU A 347 13.26 6.09 15.39
N GLY A 348 12.84 6.07 16.65
CA GLY A 348 13.19 7.08 17.64
C GLY A 348 14.71 7.29 17.77
N GLU A 349 15.52 6.23 17.70
CA GLU A 349 16.99 6.34 17.61
C GLU A 349 17.46 6.86 16.25
N ALA A 350 17.00 6.30 15.14
CA ALA A 350 17.41 6.68 13.78
C ALA A 350 17.14 8.15 13.44
N LEU A 351 16.06 8.73 14.01
CA LEU A 351 15.73 10.15 13.87
C LEU A 351 16.77 11.12 14.47
N GLN A 352 17.74 10.63 15.27
CA GLN A 352 18.84 11.46 15.77
C GLN A 352 19.85 11.88 14.68
N ASN A 353 19.72 11.40 13.43
CA ASN A 353 20.49 11.96 12.31
C ASN A 353 19.98 13.37 11.95
N GLN A 354 20.56 14.39 12.59
CA GLN A 354 20.19 15.80 12.42
C GLN A 354 20.42 16.35 11.01
N GLU A 355 21.27 15.71 10.19
CA GLU A 355 21.46 16.11 8.78
C GLU A 355 20.16 15.92 7.99
N VAL A 356 19.48 14.79 8.18
CA VAL A 356 18.26 14.42 7.46
C VAL A 356 17.00 14.84 8.22
N PHE A 357 17.01 14.78 9.55
CA PHE A 357 15.83 14.98 10.40
C PHE A 357 15.83 16.27 11.22
N GLY A 358 16.80 17.16 10.99
CA GLY A 358 16.94 18.46 11.65
C GLY A 358 17.16 18.38 13.16
N LEU A 359 17.17 19.54 13.83
CA LEU A 359 17.39 19.63 15.28
C LEU A 359 16.19 19.08 16.08
N GLU A 360 14.99 19.13 15.51
CA GLU A 360 13.76 18.58 16.07
C GLU A 360 13.69 17.04 15.99
N ALA A 361 14.61 16.40 15.26
CA ALA A 361 14.68 14.95 15.09
C ALA A 361 13.32 14.33 14.69
N ARG A 362 12.71 14.87 13.63
CA ARG A 362 11.37 14.49 13.13
C ARG A 362 11.42 14.00 11.66
N PRO A 363 10.60 13.00 11.27
CA PRO A 363 10.57 12.49 9.89
C PRO A 363 10.36 13.58 8.83
N GLY A 364 9.51 14.56 9.11
CA GLY A 364 9.11 15.59 8.17
C GLY A 364 10.22 16.53 7.73
N ASN A 365 11.27 16.71 8.53
CA ASN A 365 12.44 17.53 8.18
C ASN A 365 13.27 16.92 7.03
N MET A 366 13.06 15.64 6.70
CA MET A 366 13.60 15.02 5.49
C MET A 366 13.19 15.78 4.22
N LEU A 367 12.05 16.47 4.26
CA LEU A 367 11.64 17.40 3.20
C LEU A 367 12.68 18.48 2.93
N ASP A 368 13.21 19.12 3.97
CA ASP A 368 14.14 20.24 3.86
C ASP A 368 15.53 19.76 3.43
N TYR A 369 15.97 18.60 3.94
CA TYR A 369 17.13 17.89 3.43
C TYR A 369 17.00 17.61 1.93
N LEU A 370 15.90 16.97 1.49
CA LEU A 370 15.70 16.62 0.08
C LEU A 370 15.53 17.85 -0.84
N LEU A 371 14.92 18.93 -0.37
CA LEU A 371 14.78 20.18 -1.13
C LEU A 371 16.11 20.95 -1.26
N SER A 372 17.01 20.80 -0.27
CA SER A 372 18.34 21.42 -0.24
C SER A 372 19.45 20.55 -0.86
N HIS A 373 19.17 19.26 -1.10
CA HIS A 373 20.16 18.28 -1.53
C HIS A 373 20.83 18.64 -2.88
N PRO A 374 22.15 18.51 -3.05
CA PRO A 374 22.87 18.98 -4.25
C PRO A 374 22.45 18.40 -5.61
N THR A 375 21.67 17.32 -5.63
CA THR A 375 21.10 16.71 -6.85
C THR A 375 19.68 17.19 -7.18
N THR A 376 19.03 17.91 -6.26
CA THR A 376 17.68 18.46 -6.46
C THR A 376 17.77 19.72 -7.31
N GLN A 377 17.01 19.77 -8.41
CA GLN A 377 17.02 20.90 -9.33
C GLN A 377 15.90 21.89 -9.00
N ALA A 378 16.27 23.14 -8.75
CA ALA A 378 15.33 24.25 -8.66
C ALA A 378 14.94 24.70 -10.07
N SER A 379 13.72 24.36 -10.50
CA SER A 379 13.11 24.83 -11.74
C SER A 379 11.85 25.67 -11.43
N SER A 380 10.83 25.68 -12.29
CA SER A 380 9.50 26.21 -11.95
C SER A 380 8.81 25.44 -10.81
N VAL A 381 9.25 24.21 -10.56
CA VAL A 381 8.98 23.40 -9.36
C VAL A 381 10.30 22.73 -8.89
N PRO A 382 10.41 22.26 -7.64
CA PRO A 382 11.53 21.42 -7.23
C PRO A 382 11.47 20.07 -7.95
N ILE A 383 12.60 19.63 -8.50
CA ILE A 383 12.72 18.31 -9.13
C ILE A 383 13.76 17.47 -8.38
N ILE A 384 13.29 16.41 -7.73
CA ILE A 384 14.09 15.54 -6.87
C ILE A 384 14.30 14.21 -7.60
N PRO A 385 15.54 13.77 -7.89
CA PRO A 385 15.77 12.43 -8.43
C PRO A 385 15.29 11.36 -7.44
N LEU A 386 14.53 10.37 -7.89
CA LEU A 386 14.10 9.27 -7.02
C LEU A 386 15.29 8.56 -6.33
N PRO A 387 16.46 8.30 -6.97
CA PRO A 387 17.62 7.75 -6.28
C PRO A 387 18.07 8.55 -5.06
N THR A 388 17.83 9.88 -5.03
CA THR A 388 18.09 10.72 -3.86
C THR A 388 17.15 10.37 -2.71
N LEU A 389 15.82 10.42 -2.93
CA LEU A 389 14.83 9.99 -1.93
C LEU A 389 15.08 8.55 -1.47
N TRP A 390 15.42 7.66 -2.41
CA TRP A 390 15.70 6.26 -2.14
C TRP A 390 16.88 6.07 -1.18
N ASN A 391 18.03 6.69 -1.49
CA ASN A 391 19.22 6.58 -0.66
C ASN A 391 18.98 7.23 0.71
N THR A 392 18.36 8.41 0.77
CA THR A 392 17.98 9.06 2.04
C THR A 392 17.14 8.15 2.92
N LEU A 393 16.17 7.43 2.35
CA LEU A 393 15.36 6.45 3.08
C LEU A 393 16.16 5.20 3.48
N MET A 394 16.97 4.63 2.58
CA MET A 394 17.74 3.43 2.86
C MET A 394 18.81 3.68 3.94
N ASP A 395 19.61 4.73 3.82
CA ASP A 395 20.69 5.03 4.76
C ASP A 395 20.14 5.47 6.12
N SER A 396 19.18 6.40 6.15
CA SER A 396 18.61 6.88 7.41
C SER A 396 17.78 5.84 8.17
N LEU A 397 17.17 4.87 7.47
CA LEU A 397 16.29 3.86 8.08
C LEU A 397 16.91 2.46 8.16
N THR A 398 18.12 2.20 7.64
CA THR A 398 18.78 0.89 7.83
C THR A 398 18.80 0.43 9.31
N PRO A 399 19.09 1.30 10.32
CA PRO A 399 19.10 0.90 11.73
C PRO A 399 17.76 0.44 12.33
N ILE A 400 16.61 0.71 11.69
CA ILE A 400 15.31 0.34 12.24
C ILE A 400 14.96 -1.14 12.00
N TRP A 401 15.63 -1.80 11.04
CA TRP A 401 15.37 -3.19 10.70
C TRP A 401 16.06 -4.18 11.66
N PRO A 402 15.51 -5.38 11.88
CA PRO A 402 16.19 -6.41 12.66
C PRO A 402 17.58 -6.76 12.08
N ALA A 403 18.60 -6.79 12.94
CA ALA A 403 19.97 -7.14 12.55
C ALA A 403 20.15 -8.61 12.10
N SER A 404 19.13 -9.45 12.28
CA SER A 404 19.07 -10.85 11.87
C SER A 404 18.82 -11.07 10.37
N ARG A 405 18.53 -10.01 9.60
CA ARG A 405 18.39 -10.10 8.14
C ARG A 405 19.77 -10.23 7.47
N THR A 406 19.79 -10.62 6.19
CA THR A 406 21.02 -10.81 5.41
C THR A 406 21.96 -9.61 5.50
N GLN A 407 23.25 -9.91 5.63
CA GLN A 407 24.34 -8.93 5.68
C GLN A 407 25.39 -9.28 4.62
N ILE A 408 26.11 -8.27 4.13
CA ILE A 408 27.30 -8.43 3.28
C ILE A 408 28.41 -7.62 3.93
N ASP A 409 29.53 -8.26 4.25
CA ASP A 409 30.69 -7.65 4.93
C ASP A 409 30.33 -6.86 6.20
N GLY A 410 29.32 -7.34 6.95
CA GLY A 410 28.78 -6.71 8.16
C GLY A 410 27.74 -5.60 7.92
N VAL A 411 27.52 -5.20 6.66
CA VAL A 411 26.50 -4.20 6.28
C VAL A 411 25.12 -4.89 6.20
N PRO A 412 24.10 -4.48 6.98
CA PRO A 412 22.76 -5.04 6.87
C PRO A 412 22.10 -4.65 5.55
N MET A 413 21.63 -5.64 4.78
CA MET A 413 20.98 -5.41 3.49
C MET A 413 19.50 -5.00 3.63
N GLY A 414 18.83 -5.34 4.72
CA GLY A 414 17.41 -5.06 4.92
C GLY A 414 16.53 -6.17 4.35
N ASP A 415 15.55 -5.84 3.50
CA ASP A 415 14.65 -6.83 2.87
C ASP A 415 15.25 -7.30 1.53
N ALA A 416 16.35 -8.06 1.65
CA ALA A 416 17.07 -8.71 0.56
C ALA A 416 17.57 -10.07 1.03
N TRP A 417 17.45 -11.11 0.20
CA TRP A 417 17.56 -12.51 0.65
C TRP A 417 18.23 -13.41 -0.41
N PRO A 418 18.93 -14.48 -0.01
CA PRO A 418 19.39 -15.51 -0.94
C PRO A 418 18.23 -16.20 -1.66
N CYS A 419 18.40 -16.51 -2.94
CA CYS A 419 17.43 -17.24 -3.75
C CYS A 419 18.13 -18.29 -4.61
N SER A 420 17.81 -19.58 -4.44
CA SER A 420 18.64 -20.64 -5.02
C SER A 420 18.51 -20.83 -6.54
N VAL A 421 17.55 -20.15 -7.18
CA VAL A 421 17.50 -20.03 -8.65
C VAL A 421 18.35 -18.90 -9.21
N MET A 422 18.97 -18.06 -8.38
CA MET A 422 19.92 -17.05 -8.86
C MET A 422 21.28 -17.68 -9.25
N PRO A 423 22.15 -16.94 -9.95
CA PRO A 423 23.56 -17.31 -10.05
C PRO A 423 24.19 -17.44 -8.65
N SER A 424 25.28 -18.20 -8.52
CA SER A 424 26.00 -18.33 -7.25
C SER A 424 27.46 -18.66 -7.52
N HIS A 425 28.33 -17.66 -7.50
CA HIS A 425 29.76 -17.83 -7.68
C HIS A 425 30.50 -17.75 -6.33
N PRO A 426 31.45 -18.65 -6.00
CA PRO A 426 32.13 -18.65 -4.69
C PRO A 426 32.86 -17.35 -4.33
N THR A 427 33.34 -16.60 -5.33
CA THR A 427 33.99 -15.28 -5.14
C THR A 427 33.02 -14.10 -5.12
N HIS A 428 31.76 -14.32 -5.50
CA HIS A 428 30.73 -13.28 -5.59
C HIS A 428 29.42 -13.78 -4.94
N PRO A 429 29.42 -14.07 -3.62
CA PRO A 429 28.24 -14.62 -2.93
C PRO A 429 27.01 -13.71 -3.02
N TRP A 430 27.21 -12.41 -3.19
CA TRP A 430 26.15 -11.43 -3.47
C TRP A 430 25.32 -11.77 -4.73
N GLU A 431 25.88 -12.54 -5.67
CA GLU A 431 25.18 -12.95 -6.89
C GLU A 431 23.99 -13.90 -6.65
N ASN A 432 23.83 -14.46 -5.45
CA ASN A 432 22.63 -15.22 -5.10
C ASN A 432 21.51 -14.37 -4.44
N ILE A 433 21.78 -13.11 -4.10
CA ILE A 433 20.85 -12.23 -3.36
C ILE A 433 19.84 -11.53 -4.29
N VAL A 434 18.56 -11.56 -3.93
CA VAL A 434 17.51 -10.71 -4.51
C VAL A 434 17.07 -9.67 -3.49
N PRO A 435 17.26 -8.36 -3.76
CA PRO A 435 16.69 -7.28 -2.96
C PRO A 435 15.25 -6.98 -3.36
N PHE A 436 14.40 -6.68 -2.37
CA PHE A 436 13.02 -6.21 -2.58
C PHE A 436 12.78 -4.86 -1.93
N HIS A 437 13.34 -4.64 -0.73
CA HIS A 437 13.19 -3.42 0.06
C HIS A 437 11.73 -2.94 0.15
N LYS A 438 10.78 -3.89 0.23
CA LYS A 438 9.36 -3.65 -0.11
C LYS A 438 8.72 -2.60 0.77
N LEU A 439 9.12 -2.53 2.04
CA LEU A 439 8.60 -1.53 2.97
C LEU A 439 9.22 -0.14 2.74
N THR A 440 10.50 -0.06 2.33
CA THR A 440 11.11 1.19 1.87
C THR A 440 10.47 1.69 0.57
N GLN A 441 10.16 0.79 -0.37
CA GLN A 441 9.40 1.15 -1.58
C GLN A 441 7.97 1.62 -1.26
N TRP A 442 7.27 0.93 -0.35
CA TRP A 442 5.94 1.34 0.12
C TRP A 442 5.96 2.71 0.81
N LEU A 443 7.03 3.00 1.56
CA LEU A 443 7.29 4.29 2.16
C LEU A 443 7.56 5.36 1.09
N ALA A 444 8.46 5.11 0.13
CA ALA A 444 8.76 6.03 -0.96
C ALA A 444 7.50 6.43 -1.75
N TYR A 445 6.73 5.43 -2.24
CA TYR A 445 5.42 5.64 -2.88
C TYR A 445 4.49 6.52 -2.03
N SER A 446 4.48 6.32 -0.71
CA SER A 446 3.62 7.07 0.20
C SER A 446 4.09 8.50 0.46
N LEU A 447 5.39 8.73 0.67
CA LEU A 447 5.96 10.05 0.98
C LEU A 447 6.00 10.99 -0.24
N MET A 448 6.09 10.45 -1.46
CA MET A 448 6.02 11.25 -2.69
C MET A 448 4.68 11.99 -2.82
N VAL A 449 3.56 11.37 -2.42
CA VAL A 449 2.21 11.93 -2.59
C VAL A 449 2.01 13.30 -1.92
N PRO A 450 2.29 13.51 -0.61
CA PRO A 450 2.15 14.85 0.00
C PRO A 450 3.11 15.88 -0.61
N MET A 451 4.36 15.51 -0.91
CA MET A 451 5.34 16.42 -1.53
C MET A 451 4.86 16.93 -2.91
N THR A 452 4.39 16.03 -3.77
CA THR A 452 3.84 16.38 -5.09
C THR A 452 2.50 17.13 -4.98
N LYS A 453 1.62 16.77 -4.04
CA LYS A 453 0.31 17.44 -3.88
C LYS A 453 0.40 18.88 -3.34
N LEU A 454 1.28 19.12 -2.36
CA LEU A 454 1.29 20.39 -1.60
C LEU A 454 2.39 21.37 -2.05
N LEU A 455 3.50 20.85 -2.57
CA LEU A 455 4.68 21.63 -2.98
C LEU A 455 5.05 21.44 -4.46
N HIS A 456 4.23 20.71 -5.21
CA HIS A 456 4.39 20.43 -6.63
C HIS A 456 5.72 19.77 -7.01
N VAL A 457 6.37 19.10 -6.05
CA VAL A 457 7.62 18.36 -6.24
C VAL A 457 7.44 17.31 -7.34
N HIS A 458 8.29 17.38 -8.36
CA HIS A 458 8.39 16.35 -9.38
C HIS A 458 9.49 15.35 -9.01
N PHE A 459 9.24 14.06 -9.20
CA PHE A 459 10.21 13.00 -8.97
C PHE A 459 10.73 12.44 -10.29
N ALA A 460 11.93 12.84 -10.68
CA ALA A 460 12.59 12.29 -11.86
C ALA A 460 13.03 10.85 -11.58
N GLY A 461 12.76 9.92 -12.50
CA GLY A 461 13.06 8.49 -12.29
C GLY A 461 12.06 7.74 -11.42
N ALA A 462 10.83 8.24 -11.22
CA ALA A 462 9.79 7.59 -10.42
C ALA A 462 9.45 6.16 -10.91
N GLU A 463 9.66 5.87 -12.20
CA GLU A 463 9.52 4.56 -12.83
C GLU A 463 10.59 3.53 -12.39
N LEU A 464 11.66 3.96 -11.72
CA LEU A 464 12.60 3.03 -11.08
C LEU A 464 11.96 2.26 -9.91
N LEU A 465 10.90 2.79 -9.27
CA LEU A 465 10.11 2.01 -8.31
C LEU A 465 9.47 0.79 -8.99
N THR A 466 9.37 -0.30 -8.23
CA THR A 466 8.94 -1.62 -8.75
C THR A 466 7.58 -2.03 -8.19
N GLY A 467 6.95 -3.01 -8.84
CA GLY A 467 5.72 -3.60 -8.34
C GLY A 467 5.98 -4.24 -6.97
N LEU A 468 5.18 -3.89 -5.96
CA LEU A 468 5.43 -4.30 -4.57
C LEU A 468 5.14 -5.81 -4.39
N PRO A 469 6.16 -6.65 -4.10
CA PRO A 469 5.96 -8.10 -3.97
C PRO A 469 5.50 -8.44 -2.56
N GLU A 470 4.21 -8.20 -2.31
CA GLU A 470 3.47 -8.65 -1.13
C GLU A 470 2.37 -9.64 -1.50
N TYR A 471 1.74 -10.25 -0.48
CA TYR A 471 0.89 -11.42 -0.63
C TYR A 471 -0.38 -11.21 -1.48
N ARG A 472 -0.89 -9.99 -1.68
CA ARG A 472 -2.03 -9.74 -2.59
C ARG A 472 -1.58 -9.77 -4.05
N ASN A 473 -0.56 -8.98 -4.40
CA ASN A 473 0.01 -8.94 -5.75
C ASN A 473 0.57 -10.30 -6.17
N GLY A 474 1.33 -10.97 -5.29
CA GLY A 474 1.84 -12.32 -5.57
C GLY A 474 0.73 -13.38 -5.57
N GLY A 475 -0.29 -13.20 -4.72
CA GLY A 475 -1.42 -14.11 -4.59
C GLY A 475 -2.33 -14.13 -5.80
N LEU A 476 -2.52 -12.97 -6.45
CA LEU A 476 -3.23 -12.84 -7.72
C LEU A 476 -2.70 -13.81 -8.79
N PHE A 477 -1.38 -13.90 -8.96
CA PHE A 477 -0.78 -14.77 -9.97
C PHE A 477 -0.93 -16.27 -9.64
N ILE A 478 -1.08 -16.64 -8.36
CA ILE A 478 -1.37 -18.03 -7.97
C ILE A 478 -2.87 -18.35 -8.12
N ASP A 479 -3.77 -17.49 -7.66
CA ASP A 479 -5.22 -17.77 -7.70
C ASP A 479 -5.80 -17.70 -9.13
N VAL A 480 -5.16 -17.00 -10.06
CA VAL A 480 -5.46 -17.08 -11.51
C VAL A 480 -4.77 -18.28 -12.19
N GLY A 481 -3.75 -18.87 -11.55
CA GLY A 481 -3.05 -20.06 -12.04
C GLY A 481 -1.83 -19.80 -12.93
N VAL A 482 -1.31 -18.56 -12.98
CA VAL A 482 -0.02 -18.25 -13.64
C VAL A 482 1.14 -18.94 -12.91
N LEU A 483 1.07 -18.99 -11.57
CA LEU A 483 2.02 -19.68 -10.71
C LEU A 483 1.31 -20.80 -9.96
N THR A 484 1.92 -21.98 -9.86
CA THR A 484 1.45 -23.09 -9.02
C THR A 484 2.60 -23.58 -8.15
N LEU A 485 2.45 -23.55 -6.83
CA LEU A 485 3.44 -24.09 -5.90
C LEU A 485 3.57 -25.61 -6.10
N LYS A 486 4.80 -26.13 -6.20
CA LYS A 486 5.05 -27.56 -6.40
C LYS A 486 4.63 -28.37 -5.19
N SER A 487 4.25 -29.63 -5.43
CA SER A 487 3.65 -30.52 -4.42
C SER A 487 4.50 -30.72 -3.16
N GLU A 488 5.82 -30.73 -3.30
CA GLU A 488 6.78 -30.92 -2.20
C GLU A 488 6.80 -29.71 -1.25
N ASP A 489 6.91 -28.49 -1.77
CA ASP A 489 6.78 -27.27 -0.97
C ASP A 489 5.36 -27.06 -0.46
N ALA A 490 4.34 -27.41 -1.25
CA ALA A 490 2.95 -27.35 -0.80
C ALA A 490 2.74 -28.24 0.43
N GLN A 491 3.27 -29.47 0.45
CA GLN A 491 3.24 -30.32 1.65
C GLN A 491 4.03 -29.67 2.81
N ARG A 492 5.28 -29.26 2.57
CA ARG A 492 6.17 -28.64 3.57
C ARG A 492 5.52 -27.43 4.26
N GLY A 493 4.89 -26.55 3.49
CA GLY A 493 4.19 -25.37 4.02
C GLY A 493 2.88 -25.72 4.73
N LEU A 494 2.18 -26.80 4.35
CA LEU A 494 0.98 -27.27 5.06
C LEU A 494 1.33 -27.93 6.41
N GLU A 495 2.49 -28.58 6.50
CA GLU A 495 3.05 -29.09 7.76
C GLU A 495 3.45 -27.93 8.69
N GLN A 496 4.10 -26.90 8.15
CA GLN A 496 4.43 -25.67 8.89
C GLN A 496 3.18 -24.91 9.38
N TYR A 497 2.12 -24.80 8.56
CA TYR A 497 0.83 -24.26 9.00
C TYR A 497 0.29 -25.06 10.19
N GLN A 498 0.30 -26.40 10.12
CA GLN A 498 -0.23 -27.26 11.18
C GLN A 498 0.54 -27.09 12.50
N ALA A 499 1.86 -26.94 12.44
CA ALA A 499 2.68 -26.64 13.61
C ALA A 499 2.35 -25.27 14.22
N ASN A 500 2.20 -24.22 13.39
CA ASN A 500 1.78 -22.90 13.85
C ASN A 500 0.37 -22.91 14.47
N ALA A 501 -0.59 -23.64 13.87
CA ALA A 501 -1.97 -23.72 14.33
C ALA A 501 -2.15 -24.38 15.72
N GLN A 502 -1.14 -25.09 16.24
CA GLN A 502 -1.14 -25.57 17.64
C GLN A 502 -0.79 -24.48 18.67
N GLN A 503 -0.22 -23.34 18.23
CA GLN A 503 0.20 -22.28 19.14
C GLN A 503 -1.02 -21.48 19.65
N LYS A 504 -1.01 -21.16 20.95
CA LYS A 504 -2.11 -20.45 21.61
C LYS A 504 -2.36 -19.08 20.97
N GLY A 505 -3.49 -18.95 20.28
CA GLY A 505 -3.96 -17.69 19.68
C GLY A 505 -3.88 -17.64 18.16
N GLN A 506 -3.19 -18.57 17.50
CA GLN A 506 -3.11 -18.67 16.04
C GLN A 506 -4.47 -19.05 15.40
N PRO A 507 -4.67 -18.85 14.08
CA PRO A 507 -5.82 -19.40 13.37
C PRO A 507 -5.65 -20.92 13.12
N SER A 508 -6.76 -21.63 12.95
CA SER A 508 -6.80 -23.07 12.71
C SER A 508 -7.87 -23.46 11.68
N MET A 509 -8.18 -22.55 10.74
CA MET A 509 -9.20 -22.69 9.69
C MET A 509 -8.62 -22.24 8.35
N GLU A 510 -9.06 -22.88 7.26
CA GLU A 510 -8.58 -22.61 5.89
C GLU A 510 -7.06 -22.87 5.76
N VAL A 511 -6.70 -24.16 5.63
CA VAL A 511 -5.29 -24.60 5.62
C VAL A 511 -4.64 -24.26 4.27
N VAL A 512 -3.68 -23.35 4.29
CA VAL A 512 -2.84 -22.95 3.15
C VAL A 512 -1.36 -23.13 3.49
N PRO A 513 -0.45 -23.33 2.52
CA PRO A 513 0.98 -23.38 2.77
C PRO A 513 1.47 -22.13 3.51
N MET A 514 2.27 -22.33 4.57
CA MET A 514 2.88 -21.26 5.36
C MET A 514 4.41 -21.38 5.34
N PHE A 515 5.10 -20.26 5.17
CA PHE A 515 6.56 -20.18 5.21
C PHE A 515 7.01 -18.91 5.96
N THR A 516 8.28 -18.82 6.35
CA THR A 516 8.88 -17.58 6.85
C THR A 516 9.25 -16.66 5.68
N ALA A 517 9.47 -15.36 5.94
CA ALA A 517 9.72 -14.38 4.88
C ALA A 517 11.08 -14.54 4.16
N ASP A 518 12.00 -15.28 4.79
CA ASP A 518 13.33 -15.67 4.31
C ASP A 518 13.37 -17.05 3.64
N ASP A 519 12.24 -17.77 3.59
CA ASP A 519 12.16 -19.06 2.89
C ASP A 519 12.32 -18.87 1.37
N ASP A 520 13.12 -19.73 0.75
CA ASP A 520 13.45 -19.71 -0.69
C ASP A 520 12.18 -19.76 -1.58
N VAL A 521 11.07 -20.37 -1.10
CA VAL A 521 9.75 -20.27 -1.75
C VAL A 521 9.23 -18.84 -1.80
N ILE A 522 9.31 -18.10 -0.69
CA ILE A 522 8.83 -16.73 -0.59
C ILE A 522 9.75 -15.79 -1.36
N VAL A 523 11.07 -15.99 -1.31
CA VAL A 523 12.03 -15.20 -2.08
C VAL A 523 11.82 -15.40 -3.59
N GLU A 524 11.70 -16.65 -4.07
CA GLU A 524 11.41 -16.93 -5.48
C GLU A 524 10.06 -16.35 -5.93
N TRP A 525 9.00 -16.53 -5.12
CA TRP A 525 7.67 -15.99 -5.40
C TRP A 525 7.67 -14.47 -5.50
N ARG A 526 8.35 -13.78 -4.58
CA ARG A 526 8.45 -12.31 -4.55
C ARG A 526 9.24 -11.80 -5.76
N ALA A 527 10.35 -12.44 -6.12
CA ALA A 527 11.14 -12.09 -7.30
C ALA A 527 10.38 -12.30 -8.61
N ALA A 528 9.67 -13.43 -8.76
CA ALA A 528 8.79 -13.66 -9.90
C ALA A 528 7.65 -12.61 -9.96
N THR A 529 7.08 -12.24 -8.81
CA THR A 529 6.01 -11.23 -8.71
C THR A 529 6.45 -9.86 -9.20
N VAL A 530 7.67 -9.39 -8.87
CA VAL A 530 8.18 -8.09 -9.38
C VAL A 530 8.19 -8.06 -10.91
N GLY A 531 8.73 -9.08 -11.56
CA GLY A 531 8.78 -9.15 -13.03
C GLY A 531 7.41 -9.32 -13.68
N LEU A 532 6.53 -10.13 -13.07
CA LEU A 532 5.15 -10.31 -13.53
C LEU A 532 4.33 -9.00 -13.45
N LEU A 533 4.58 -8.13 -12.47
CA LEU A 533 3.92 -6.83 -12.34
C LEU A 533 4.37 -5.80 -13.40
N ASP A 534 5.66 -5.79 -13.77
CA ASP A 534 6.17 -4.92 -14.84
C ASP A 534 5.55 -5.30 -16.20
N GLU A 535 5.48 -6.59 -16.55
CA GLU A 535 4.82 -7.07 -17.79
C GLU A 535 3.30 -6.88 -17.74
N LEU A 536 2.68 -7.02 -16.55
CA LEU A 536 1.24 -6.83 -16.36
C LEU A 536 0.86 -5.39 -16.71
N LEU A 537 1.70 -4.41 -16.36
CA LEU A 537 1.49 -3.01 -16.72
C LEU A 537 1.47 -2.78 -18.23
N VAL A 538 2.29 -3.50 -18.98
CA VAL A 538 2.33 -3.44 -20.45
C VAL A 538 1.03 -4.00 -21.05
N GLU A 539 0.62 -5.19 -20.62
CA GLU A 539 -0.59 -5.84 -21.15
C GLU A 539 -1.88 -5.13 -20.71
N VAL A 540 -1.96 -4.63 -19.46
CA VAL A 540 -3.08 -3.82 -18.97
C VAL A 540 -3.23 -2.55 -19.80
N ASN A 541 -2.15 -1.80 -20.06
CA ASN A 541 -2.21 -0.61 -20.91
C ASN A 541 -2.67 -0.94 -22.35
N LYS A 542 -2.19 -2.05 -22.92
CA LYS A 542 -2.59 -2.56 -24.24
C LYS A 542 -4.08 -2.93 -24.30
N LEU A 543 -4.62 -3.60 -23.27
CA LEU A 543 -6.04 -4.00 -23.15
C LEU A 543 -6.98 -2.83 -22.79
N LEU A 544 -6.45 -1.76 -22.18
CA LEU A 544 -7.14 -0.48 -21.99
C LEU A 544 -7.04 0.44 -23.22
N ARG A 545 -6.12 0.14 -24.16
CA ARG A 545 -5.76 0.95 -25.34
C ARG A 545 -5.13 2.32 -25.00
N LEU A 546 -4.38 2.38 -23.90
CA LEU A 546 -3.71 3.58 -23.41
C LEU A 546 -2.29 3.70 -23.97
N SER A 547 -1.86 4.92 -24.28
CA SER A 547 -0.61 5.19 -24.99
C SER A 547 -0.04 6.57 -24.64
N GLY A 548 1.27 6.77 -24.86
CA GLY A 548 1.91 8.05 -24.55
C GLY A 548 1.68 8.50 -23.10
N PRO A 549 1.20 9.73 -22.84
CA PRO A 549 0.93 10.24 -21.50
C PRO A 549 -0.32 9.63 -20.85
N ASP A 550 -1.22 9.01 -21.62
CA ASP A 550 -2.48 8.43 -21.11
C ASP A 550 -2.27 7.04 -20.47
N LYS A 551 -1.06 6.49 -20.54
CA LYS A 551 -0.72 5.19 -19.92
C LYS A 551 -0.89 5.25 -18.41
N LEU A 552 -1.45 4.18 -17.84
CA LEU A 552 -1.32 3.93 -16.41
C LEU A 552 0.15 3.78 -16.05
N THR A 553 0.54 4.47 -14.98
CA THR A 553 1.78 4.20 -14.26
C THR A 553 1.68 2.90 -13.45
N LEU A 554 2.82 2.34 -13.04
CA LEU A 554 2.86 1.16 -12.17
C LEU A 554 2.09 1.39 -10.86
N ALA A 555 2.23 2.59 -10.28
CA ALA A 555 1.50 2.99 -9.07
C ALA A 555 -0.03 2.98 -9.27
N GLN A 556 -0.54 3.39 -10.42
CA GLN A 556 -1.99 3.37 -10.69
C GLN A 556 -2.52 1.94 -10.93
N MET A 557 -1.75 1.11 -11.62
CA MET A 557 -2.10 -0.31 -11.83
C MET A 557 -2.06 -1.10 -10.52
N LEU A 558 -1.14 -0.81 -9.59
CA LEU A 558 -1.13 -1.41 -8.26
C LEU A 558 -2.43 -1.06 -7.51
N GLU A 559 -2.76 0.22 -7.39
CA GLU A 559 -3.92 0.73 -6.62
C GLU A 559 -5.28 0.24 -7.17
N ALA A 560 -5.56 0.54 -8.44
CA ALA A 560 -6.85 0.22 -9.05
C ALA A 560 -6.94 -1.24 -9.54
N GLY A 561 -5.80 -1.91 -9.70
CA GLY A 561 -5.70 -3.20 -10.37
C GLY A 561 -5.22 -4.32 -9.45
N SER A 562 -3.91 -4.58 -9.41
CA SER A 562 -3.37 -5.86 -8.91
C SER A 562 -3.50 -6.03 -7.40
N TRP A 563 -3.29 -4.99 -6.59
CA TRP A 563 -3.40 -5.08 -5.12
C TRP A 563 -4.86 -5.24 -4.68
N LYS A 564 -5.77 -4.54 -5.38
CA LYS A 564 -7.22 -4.64 -5.21
C LYS A 564 -7.74 -6.01 -5.66
N GLY A 565 -7.33 -6.46 -6.85
CA GLY A 565 -7.71 -7.74 -7.45
C GLY A 565 -7.18 -8.94 -6.68
N GLY A 566 -5.94 -8.88 -6.19
CA GLY A 566 -5.37 -9.92 -5.31
C GLY A 566 -6.15 -10.10 -4.01
N ARG A 567 -6.69 -9.02 -3.44
CA ARG A 567 -7.65 -9.11 -2.32
C ARG A 567 -8.99 -9.71 -2.79
N GLU A 568 -9.59 -9.18 -3.85
CA GLU A 568 -10.92 -9.62 -4.31
C GLU A 568 -10.95 -11.10 -4.74
N ILE A 569 -9.91 -11.60 -5.43
CA ILE A 569 -9.82 -13.03 -5.79
C ILE A 569 -9.57 -13.92 -4.57
N ALA A 570 -8.78 -13.46 -3.59
CA ALA A 570 -8.61 -14.19 -2.32
C ALA A 570 -9.92 -14.28 -1.52
N GLU A 571 -10.76 -13.23 -1.52
CA GLU A 571 -12.09 -13.29 -0.86
C GLU A 571 -13.04 -14.30 -1.53
N VAL A 572 -12.92 -14.50 -2.84
CA VAL A 572 -13.72 -15.48 -3.60
C VAL A 572 -13.17 -16.90 -3.45
N SER A 573 -11.85 -17.07 -3.46
CA SER A 573 -11.16 -18.36 -3.38
C SER A 573 -11.16 -18.95 -1.96
N ARG A 574 -11.08 -18.10 -0.93
CA ARG A 574 -10.96 -18.46 0.50
C ARG A 574 -11.95 -17.62 1.32
N PRO A 575 -13.26 -17.91 1.23
CA PRO A 575 -14.30 -17.05 1.78
C PRO A 575 -14.36 -17.03 3.32
N ASN A 576 -13.66 -17.93 4.02
CA ASN A 576 -13.70 -18.01 5.47
C ASN A 576 -12.64 -17.11 6.12
N THR A 577 -11.39 -17.16 5.65
CA THR A 577 -10.29 -16.34 6.19
C THR A 577 -9.91 -15.14 5.32
N LYS A 578 -10.22 -15.18 4.01
CA LYS A 578 -9.85 -14.12 3.05
C LYS A 578 -8.34 -13.86 3.05
N GLU A 579 -7.59 -14.94 3.11
CA GLU A 579 -6.12 -14.97 3.15
C GLU A 579 -5.52 -15.27 1.76
N PRO A 580 -4.27 -14.89 1.52
CA PRO A 580 -3.54 -15.25 0.30
C PRO A 580 -3.41 -16.78 0.11
N PRO A 581 -3.14 -17.24 -1.12
CA PRO A 581 -2.87 -18.65 -1.43
C PRO A 581 -1.67 -19.27 -0.71
N ILE A 582 -0.73 -18.44 -0.26
CA ILE A 582 0.42 -18.80 0.58
C ILE A 582 0.50 -17.75 1.69
N MET A 583 0.64 -18.18 2.94
CA MET A 583 0.86 -17.29 4.08
C MET A 583 2.34 -17.11 4.42
N ILE A 584 2.69 -15.89 4.80
CA ILE A 584 3.99 -15.52 5.33
C ILE A 584 3.85 -15.37 6.85
N LEU A 585 4.70 -16.08 7.62
CA LEU A 585 4.79 -15.93 9.06
C LEU A 585 5.49 -14.60 9.38
N SER A 586 4.70 -13.55 9.65
CA SER A 586 5.21 -12.21 9.92
C SER A 586 5.52 -11.98 11.41
N ASP A 587 6.65 -11.33 11.68
CA ASP A 587 7.07 -10.79 12.97
C ASP A 587 6.54 -9.37 13.24
N GLY A 588 5.81 -8.78 12.27
CA GLY A 588 5.43 -7.37 12.27
C GLY A 588 6.54 -6.42 11.79
N THR A 589 7.62 -6.92 11.17
CA THR A 589 8.67 -6.12 10.52
C THR A 589 8.88 -6.48 9.03
N VAL A 590 8.41 -7.64 8.58
CA VAL A 590 8.34 -8.05 7.15
C VAL A 590 6.87 -8.28 6.72
N PHE A 591 6.62 -8.14 5.41
CA PHE A 591 5.31 -7.98 4.76
C PHE A 591 4.93 -9.14 3.83
#